data_AF-A0A8K0M0U5-F1
#
_entry.id   AF-A0A8K0M0U5-F1
#
_cell.length_a   1.000
_cell.length_b   1.000
_cell.length_c   1.000
_cell.angle_alpha   90.00
_cell.angle_beta   90.00
_cell.angle_gamma   90.00
#
_symmetry.space_group_name_H-M   'P 1'
#
loop_
_entity.id
_entity.type
_entity.pdbx_description
1 polymer ?
#
loop_
_entity_poly.entity_id
_entity_poly.type
_entity_poly.pdbx_seq_one_letter_code
_entity_poly.pdbx_strand_id
1 'polypeptide(L)' 'DDTIKVWDTATGACVQTVEGHGGPVHSVAWSADGQRLASASHDDTIKVWDATAG' A
#
# COMPACT_ATOMS: atom_id res chain seq x y z
N ASP A 1 -8.07 -7.54 -5.07
CA ASP A 1 -7.42 -7.82 -6.37
C ASP A 1 -5.91 -7.80 -6.21
N ASP A 2 -5.41 -8.11 -5.02
CA ASP A 2 -3.98 -8.17 -4.69
C ASP A 2 -3.21 -6.85 -4.91
N THR A 3 -3.93 -5.75 -5.14
CA THR A 3 -3.36 -4.41 -5.28
C THR A 3 -3.49 -3.60 -4.00
N ILE A 4 -2.62 -2.60 -3.87
CA ILE A 4 -2.71 -1.57 -2.85
C ILE A 4 -3.01 -0.25 -3.53
N LYS A 5 -4.02 0.47 -3.03
CA LYS A 5 -4.42 1.76 -3.59
C LYS A 5 -4.29 2.83 -2.52
N VAL A 6 -3.66 3.94 -2.89
CA VAL A 6 -3.54 5.14 -2.08
C VAL A 6 -4.49 6.18 -2.65
N TRP A 7 -5.22 6.84 -1.76
CA TRP A 7 -6.26 7.79 -2.10
C TRP A 7 -5.95 9.14 -1.46
N ASP A 8 -6.14 10.21 -2.21
CA ASP A 8 -6.18 11.56 -1.66
C ASP A 8 -7.48 11.73 -0.87
N THR A 9 -7.37 12.04 0.42
CA THR A 9 -8.54 12.10 1.31
C THR A 9 -9.40 13.34 1.10
N ALA A 10 -8.88 14.39 0.46
CA ALA A 10 -9.61 15.63 0.22
C ALA A 10 -10.50 15.54 -1.04
N THR A 11 -10.00 14.85 -2.07
CA THR A 11 -10.64 14.73 -3.38
C THR A 11 -11.28 13.37 -3.61
N GLY A 12 -10.88 12.35 -2.85
CA GLY A 12 -11.27 10.95 -3.07
C GLY A 12 -10.61 10.33 -4.31
N ALA A 13 -9.65 11.01 -4.94
CA ALA A 13 -8.97 10.50 -6.11
C ALA A 13 -7.99 9.37 -5.74
N CYS A 14 -7.95 8.30 -6.54
CA CYS A 14 -6.89 7.30 -6.45
C CYS A 14 -5.61 7.93 -7.00
N VAL A 15 -4.64 8.19 -6.13
CA VAL A 15 -3.36 8.81 -6.52
C VAL A 15 -2.34 7.77 -6.96
N GLN A 16 -2.45 6.55 -6.45
CA GLN A 16 -1.50 5.48 -6.76
C GLN A 16 -2.18 4.12 -6.65
N THR A 17 -1.94 3.26 -7.63
CA THR A 17 -2.22 1.83 -7.55
C THR A 17 -0.91 1.09 -7.66
N VAL A 18 -0.61 0.26 -6.68
CA VAL A 18 0.61 -0.53 -6.65
C VAL A 18 0.26 -1.99 -6.75
N GLU A 19 0.78 -2.60 -7.80
CA GLU A 19 0.68 -4.02 -8.08
C GLU A 19 1.95 -4.69 -7.62
N GLY A 20 1.85 -5.84 -6.97
CA GLY A 20 3.07 -6.55 -6.57
C GLY A 20 2.90 -7.69 -5.59
N HIS A 21 1.78 -7.77 -4.88
CA HIS A 21 1.45 -8.99 -4.14
C HIS A 21 0.91 -10.05 -5.09
N GLY A 22 1.30 -11.31 -4.84
CA GLY A 22 0.82 -12.49 -5.56
C GLY A 22 -0.45 -13.07 -4.97
N GLY A 23 -1.04 -12.42 -3.97
CA GLY A 23 -2.27 -12.86 -3.31
C GLY A 23 -2.90 -11.76 -2.46
N PRO A 24 -4.05 -12.07 -1.81
CA PRO A 24 -4.84 -11.07 -1.10
C PRO A 24 -4.07 -10.36 0.00
N VAL A 25 -4.14 -9.03 0.00
CA VAL A 25 -3.59 -8.20 1.09
C VAL A 25 -4.58 -8.23 2.26
N HIS A 26 -4.09 -8.61 3.43
CA HIS A 26 -4.92 -8.76 4.63
C HIS A 26 -4.70 -7.64 5.65
N SER A 27 -3.55 -6.97 5.60
CA SER A 27 -3.20 -5.91 6.54
C SER A 27 -2.30 -4.86 5.90
N VAL A 28 -2.46 -3.62 6.35
CA VAL A 28 -1.63 -2.47 5.97
C VAL A 28 -1.33 -1.63 7.21
N ALA A 29 -0.13 -1.09 7.28
CA ALA A 29 0.30 -0.22 8.38
C ALA A 29 1.23 0.87 7.87
N TRP A 30 0.97 2.11 8.26
CA TRP A 30 1.85 3.24 8.01
C TRP A 30 2.98 3.30 9.04
N SER A 31 4.17 3.70 8.61
CA SER A 31 5.23 4.12 9.52
C SER A 31 4.79 5.37 10.29
N ALA A 32 5.32 5.56 11.49
CA ALA A 32 4.94 6.69 12.36
C ALA A 32 5.27 8.06 11.74
N ASP A 33 6.26 8.12 10.86
CA ASP A 33 6.64 9.31 10.09
C ASP A 33 5.83 9.49 8.79
N GLY A 34 4.92 8.57 8.48
CA GLY A 34 4.09 8.58 7.27
C GLY A 34 4.88 8.42 5.97
N GLN A 35 6.18 8.10 6.02
CA GLN A 35 7.01 8.00 4.84
C GLN A 35 6.95 6.63 4.17
N ARG A 36 6.47 5.61 4.90
CA ARG A 36 6.42 4.24 4.42
C ARG A 36 5.10 3.57 4.74
N LEU A 37 4.66 2.71 3.83
CA LEU A 37 3.55 1.79 4.03
C LEU A 37 4.09 0.36 4.02
N ALA A 38 3.70 -0.43 5.01
CA ALA A 38 3.93 -1.87 5.01
C ALA A 38 2.62 -2.60 4.70
N SER A 39 2.70 -3.67 3.92
CA SER A 39 1.57 -4.52 3.57
C SER A 39 1.91 -6.00 3.73
N ALA A 40 0.97 -6.75 4.30
CA ALA A 40 1.08 -8.20 4.48
C ALA A 40 0.02 -8.92 3.64
N SER A 41 0.44 -9.96 2.93
CA SER A 41 -0.40 -10.71 2.01
C SER A 41 -0.38 -12.21 2.29
N HIS A 42 -1.38 -12.92 1.75
CA HIS A 42 -1.43 -14.38 1.69
C HIS A 42 -0.30 -15.01 0.88
N ASP A 43 0.45 -14.22 0.10
CA ASP A 43 1.61 -14.68 -0.66
C ASP A 43 2.87 -14.95 0.20
N ASP A 44 2.71 -15.00 1.53
CA ASP A 44 3.76 -15.14 2.53
C ASP A 44 4.81 -14.02 2.51
N THR A 45 4.51 -12.86 1.90
CA THR A 45 5.41 -11.71 1.86
C THR A 45 4.88 -10.49 2.61
N ILE A 46 5.83 -9.70 3.12
CA ILE A 46 5.62 -8.32 3.53
C ILE A 46 6.33 -7.43 2.52
N LYS A 47 5.63 -6.42 2.00
CA LYS A 47 6.22 -5.40 1.13
C LYS A 47 6.19 -4.05 1.83
N VAL A 48 7.22 -3.26 1.58
CA VAL A 48 7.36 -1.90 2.11
C VAL A 48 7.45 -0.95 0.91
N TRP A 49 6.65 0.10 0.97
CA TRP A 49 6.50 1.10 -0.08
C TRP A 49 6.90 2.45 0.49
N ASP A 50 7.76 3.19 -0.20
CA ASP A 50 8.03 4.58 0.14
C ASP A 50 6.92 5.47 -0.42
N ALA A 51 6.29 6.28 0.42
CA ALA A 51 5.20 7.17 0.06
C ALA A 51 5.65 8.51 -0.53
N THR A 52 6.97 8.74 -0.60
CA THR A 52 7.59 9.94 -1.17
C THR A 52 7.87 9.85 -2.65
N ALA A 53 7.73 8.67 -3.26
CA ALA A 53 7.85 8.50 -4.70
C ALA A 53 6.44 8.52 -5.32
N GLY A 54 5.86 9.72 -5.40
CA GLY A 54 4.75 10.01 -6.30
C GLY A 54 5.24 10.13 -7.74
#